data_AF-A0A7W1ZY50-F1
#
_entry.id   AF-A0A7W1ZY50-F1
#
_cell.length_a   1.000
_cell.length_b   1.000
_cell.length_c   1.000
_cell.angle_alpha   90.00
_cell.angle_beta   90.00
_cell.angle_gamma   90.00
#
_symmetry.space_group_name_H-M   'P 1'
#
loop_
_entity.id
_entity.type
_entity.pdbx_description
1 polymer ?
#
loop_
_entity_poly.entity_id
_entity_poly.type
_entity_poly.pdbx_seq_one_letter_code
_entity_poly.pdbx_strand_id
1 'polypeptide(L)'
;MNAVQRALALDENLAEAHSNLGQIQHTYEWKHLEAEKSHRRAIELDPNSSFAHRNYAFHLLDMGRFDEAVAEIKTAIDLDPNSIWNQRGLGTILYLARRYDEAIVQLKRVVGMDANFFTTYNWLSRSFEQKGDYAQAFEWFLRGETQRGKSAEELNAWKTVYDESGWQGVLQRQLEMSKEKEKKGEVKSAAVVRLSAQLGDTEQAFVYLEKSYQKRELLMIMLLIDPQLDSLRSDPRFDEMVKRVGLK
;
A
#
# COMPACT_ATOMS: atom_id res chain seq x y z
N MET A 1 12.03 24.28 7.47
CA MET A 1 13.19 23.42 7.20
C MET A 1 13.03 22.13 8.02
N ASN A 2 12.76 21.00 7.37
CA ASN A 2 12.60 19.70 8.06
C ASN A 2 13.98 19.09 8.43
N ALA A 3 14.00 18.02 9.22
CA ALA A 3 15.25 17.38 9.67
C ALA A 3 16.15 16.92 8.51
N VAL A 4 15.54 16.42 7.42
CA VAL A 4 16.26 16.00 6.20
C VAL A 4 16.97 17.18 5.53
N GLN A 5 16.29 18.33 5.40
CA GLN A 5 16.91 19.54 4.84
C GLN A 5 18.07 20.04 5.71
N ARG A 6 17.99 19.89 7.04
CA ARG A 6 19.12 20.22 7.93
C ARG A 6 20.30 19.26 7.75
N ALA A 7 20.03 17.96 7.63
CA ALA A 7 21.07 16.97 7.35
C ALA A 7 21.79 17.28 6.03
N LEU A 8 21.04 17.56 4.97
CA LEU A 8 21.59 17.90 3.66
C LEU A 8 22.33 19.24 3.61
N ALA A 9 21.99 20.19 4.49
CA ALA A 9 22.73 21.44 4.64
C ALA A 9 24.08 21.25 5.35
N LEU A 10 24.20 20.20 6.18
CA LEU A 10 25.45 19.86 6.86
C LEU A 10 26.33 18.97 5.97
N ASP A 11 25.72 18.02 5.27
CA ASP A 11 26.40 17.14 4.32
C ASP A 11 25.44 16.76 3.18
N GLU A 12 25.74 17.27 1.99
CA GLU A 12 24.95 17.02 0.78
C GLU A 12 25.17 15.64 0.17
N ASN A 13 26.13 14.85 0.67
CA ASN A 13 26.48 13.54 0.13
C ASN A 13 25.92 12.38 0.98
N LEU A 14 24.98 12.65 1.88
CA LEU A 14 24.27 11.64 2.64
C LEU A 14 23.21 10.93 1.78
N ALA A 15 23.54 9.74 1.28
CA ALA A 15 22.63 8.91 0.47
C ALA A 15 21.26 8.70 1.15
N GLU A 16 21.26 8.35 2.44
CA GLU A 16 20.02 8.13 3.20
C GLU A 16 19.17 9.41 3.31
N ALA A 17 19.80 10.59 3.45
CA ALA A 17 19.09 11.85 3.50
C ALA A 17 18.41 12.17 2.16
N HIS A 18 19.08 11.91 1.03
CA HIS A 18 18.47 12.03 -0.30
C HIS A 18 17.32 11.04 -0.49
N SER A 19 17.47 9.78 -0.03
CA SER A 19 16.39 8.80 -0.12
C SER A 19 15.15 9.23 0.69
N ASN A 20 15.35 9.76 1.90
CA ASN A 20 14.26 10.26 2.73
C ASN A 20 13.65 11.56 2.17
N LEU A 21 14.47 12.43 1.55
CA LEU A 21 13.98 13.61 0.86
C LEU A 21 13.04 13.23 -0.28
N GLY A 22 13.45 12.25 -1.11
CA GLY A 22 12.63 11.75 -2.20
C GLY A 22 11.28 11.21 -1.71
N GLN A 23 11.29 10.44 -0.62
CA GLN A 23 10.06 9.96 -0.01
C GLN A 23 9.16 11.11 0.45
N ILE A 24 9.68 12.12 1.16
CA ILE A 24 8.88 13.28 1.61
C ILE A 24 8.30 14.05 0.42
N GLN A 25 9.12 14.33 -0.60
CA GLN A 25 8.71 15.02 -1.81
C GLN A 25 7.59 14.26 -2.52
N HIS A 26 7.68 12.94 -2.58
CA HIS A 26 6.69 12.08 -3.22
C HIS A 26 5.40 11.97 -2.40
N THR A 27 5.50 11.51 -1.15
CA THR A 27 4.33 11.10 -0.34
C THR A 27 3.60 12.27 0.28
N TYR A 28 4.29 13.38 0.53
CA TYR A 28 3.72 14.52 1.27
C TYR A 28 3.64 15.79 0.42
N GLU A 29 4.69 16.14 -0.32
CA GLU A 29 4.72 17.37 -1.12
C GLU A 29 4.11 17.20 -2.52
N TRP A 30 3.92 15.97 -2.99
CA TRP A 30 3.47 15.61 -4.34
C TRP A 30 4.36 16.21 -5.45
N LYS A 31 5.66 16.28 -5.19
CA LYS A 31 6.69 16.72 -6.14
C LYS A 31 7.40 15.51 -6.74
N HIS A 32 6.66 14.73 -7.53
CA HIS A 32 7.12 13.44 -8.04
C HIS A 32 8.42 13.52 -8.85
N LEU A 33 8.58 14.53 -9.70
CA LEU A 33 9.82 14.71 -10.48
C LEU A 33 11.04 15.05 -9.63
N GLU A 34 10.85 15.84 -8.56
CA GLU A 34 11.96 16.13 -7.63
C GLU A 34 12.28 14.90 -6.79
N ALA A 35 11.25 14.14 -6.39
CA ALA A 35 11.43 12.88 -5.69
C ALA A 35 12.28 11.88 -6.49
N GLU A 36 12.04 11.77 -7.80
CA GLU A 36 12.86 10.93 -8.68
C GLU A 36 14.32 11.35 -8.66
N LYS A 37 14.63 12.65 -8.77
CA LYS A 37 16.01 13.14 -8.71
C LYS A 37 16.67 12.81 -7.38
N SER A 38 15.95 13.00 -6.27
CA SER A 38 16.47 12.67 -4.93
C SER A 38 16.71 11.18 -4.75
N HIS A 39 15.81 10.31 -5.22
CA HIS A 39 16.04 8.86 -5.19
C HIS A 39 17.23 8.43 -6.03
N ARG A 40 17.38 8.97 -7.24
CA ARG A 40 18.55 8.69 -8.09
C ARG A 40 19.84 9.18 -7.47
N ARG A 41 19.84 10.38 -6.87
CA ARG A 41 21.01 10.90 -6.15
C ARG A 41 21.40 10.02 -4.96
N ALA A 42 20.44 9.46 -4.25
CA ALA A 42 20.71 8.51 -3.17
C ALA A 42 21.45 7.26 -3.67
N ILE A 43 21.00 6.69 -4.79
CA ILE A 43 21.62 5.50 -5.41
C ILE A 43 23.00 5.85 -6.01
N GLU A 44 23.17 7.03 -6.60
CA GLU A 44 24.48 7.49 -7.09
C GLU A 44 25.52 7.63 -5.97
N LEU A 45 25.08 8.10 -4.80
CA LEU A 45 25.94 8.28 -3.62
C LEU A 45 26.27 6.95 -2.93
N ASP A 46 25.32 6.03 -2.86
CA ASP A 46 25.52 4.68 -2.35
C ASP A 46 24.76 3.63 -3.18
N PRO A 47 25.40 3.07 -4.22
CA PRO A 47 24.80 2.04 -5.07
C PRO A 47 24.54 0.71 -4.34
N ASN A 48 25.10 0.51 -3.14
CA ASN A 48 24.90 -0.70 -2.35
C ASN A 48 23.82 -0.50 -1.26
N SER A 49 23.16 0.66 -1.25
CA SER A 49 22.08 0.94 -0.32
C SER A 49 20.80 0.20 -0.70
N SER A 50 20.60 -0.98 -0.09
CA SER A 50 19.33 -1.73 -0.20
C SER A 50 18.11 -0.86 0.13
N PHE A 51 18.24 0.07 1.09
CA PHE A 51 17.19 1.03 1.46
C PHE A 51 16.86 2.02 0.33
N ALA A 52 17.87 2.59 -0.34
CA ALA A 52 17.66 3.54 -1.43
C ALA A 52 16.97 2.87 -2.62
N HIS A 53 17.44 1.68 -3.02
CA HIS A 53 16.81 0.88 -4.08
C HIS A 53 15.36 0.53 -3.76
N ARG A 54 15.05 0.09 -2.52
CA ARG A 54 13.66 -0.18 -2.12
C ARG A 54 12.78 1.07 -2.23
N ASN A 55 13.25 2.22 -1.75
CA ASN A 55 12.45 3.45 -1.79
C ASN A 55 12.23 3.94 -3.22
N TYR A 56 13.24 3.84 -4.08
CA TYR A 56 13.08 4.18 -5.49
C TYR A 56 12.11 3.22 -6.18
N ALA A 57 12.14 1.92 -5.86
CA ALA A 57 11.16 0.96 -6.36
C ALA A 57 9.71 1.35 -6.04
N PHE A 58 9.41 1.79 -4.81
CA PHE A 58 8.07 2.26 -4.45
C PHE A 58 7.68 3.56 -5.15
N HIS A 59 8.62 4.49 -5.33
CA HIS A 59 8.35 5.69 -6.13
C HIS A 59 8.01 5.33 -7.58
N LEU A 60 8.82 4.47 -8.23
CA LEU A 60 8.57 3.98 -9.58
C LEU A 60 7.21 3.29 -9.70
N LEU A 61 6.86 2.48 -8.70
CA LEU A 61 5.57 1.81 -8.62
C LEU A 61 4.40 2.80 -8.66
N ASP A 62 4.44 3.82 -7.79
CA ASP A 62 3.39 4.85 -7.70
C ASP A 62 3.30 5.68 -9.00
N MET A 63 4.40 5.80 -9.74
CA MET A 63 4.45 6.41 -11.07
C MET A 63 4.02 5.46 -12.21
N GLY A 64 3.58 4.24 -11.90
CA GLY A 64 3.12 3.24 -12.87
C GLY A 64 4.24 2.53 -13.65
N ARG A 65 5.51 2.72 -13.27
CA ARG A 65 6.69 2.10 -13.89
C ARG A 65 6.97 0.74 -13.28
N PHE A 66 6.05 -0.20 -13.52
CA PHE A 66 6.00 -1.49 -12.80
C PHE A 66 7.23 -2.37 -12.97
N ASP A 67 7.73 -2.55 -14.19
CA ASP A 67 8.87 -3.44 -14.43
C ASP A 67 10.17 -2.87 -13.84
N GLU A 68 10.34 -1.55 -13.91
CA GLU A 68 11.47 -0.86 -13.28
C GLU A 68 11.39 -0.96 -11.74
N ALA A 69 10.19 -0.78 -11.16
CA ALA A 69 9.97 -1.01 -9.73
C ALA A 69 10.34 -2.45 -9.30
N VAL A 70 9.99 -3.45 -10.12
CA VAL A 70 10.37 -4.85 -9.86
C VAL A 70 11.87 -5.06 -9.95
N ALA A 71 12.56 -4.40 -10.88
CA ALA A 71 14.02 -4.49 -11.00
C ALA A 71 14.74 -3.88 -9.80
N GLU A 72 14.29 -2.70 -9.36
CA GLU A 72 14.87 -2.00 -8.21
C GLU A 72 14.64 -2.75 -6.89
N ILE A 73 13.44 -3.30 -6.65
CA ILE A 73 13.19 -4.08 -5.43
C ILE A 73 13.96 -5.41 -5.43
N LYS A 74 14.21 -6.01 -6.60
CA LYS A 74 15.08 -7.19 -6.71
C LYS A 74 16.52 -6.85 -6.39
N THR A 75 17.03 -5.72 -6.88
CA THR A 75 18.35 -5.20 -6.50
C THR A 75 18.45 -4.99 -4.99
N ALA A 76 17.43 -4.40 -4.37
CA ALA A 76 17.36 -4.26 -2.91
C ALA A 76 17.39 -5.61 -2.17
N ILE A 77 16.73 -6.64 -2.71
CA ILE A 77 16.76 -8.01 -2.19
C ILE A 77 18.14 -8.65 -2.37
N ASP A 78 18.82 -8.46 -3.50
CA ASP A 78 20.15 -9.02 -3.73
C ASP A 78 21.19 -8.41 -2.78
N LEU A 79 21.06 -7.11 -2.47
CA LEU A 79 21.90 -6.39 -1.51
C LEU A 79 21.60 -6.77 -0.05
N ASP A 80 20.35 -7.07 0.29
CA ASP A 80 19.95 -7.57 1.61
C ASP A 80 18.88 -8.66 1.49
N PRO A 81 19.30 -9.94 1.31
CA PRO A 81 18.39 -11.05 1.07
C PRO A 81 17.49 -11.39 2.26
N ASN A 82 17.93 -11.05 3.47
CA ASN A 82 17.26 -11.37 4.72
C ASN A 82 16.26 -10.29 5.17
N SER A 83 16.26 -9.13 4.51
CA SER A 83 15.29 -8.06 4.77
C SER A 83 13.87 -8.51 4.43
N ILE A 84 13.10 -8.83 5.47
CA ILE A 84 11.67 -9.12 5.33
C ILE A 84 10.89 -7.95 4.71
N TRP A 85 11.36 -6.72 4.90
CA TRP A 85 10.77 -5.52 4.31
C TRP A 85 10.95 -5.48 2.78
N ASN A 86 12.10 -5.91 2.28
CA ASN A 86 12.36 -5.99 0.83
C ASN A 86 11.55 -7.14 0.23
N GLN A 87 11.51 -8.29 0.90
CA GLN A 87 10.73 -9.46 0.48
C GLN A 87 9.23 -9.14 0.41
N ARG A 88 8.67 -8.47 1.44
CA ARG A 88 7.29 -7.97 1.40
C ARG A 88 7.12 -6.89 0.34
N GLY A 89 8.10 -6.00 0.19
CA GLY A 89 8.09 -4.95 -0.83
C GLY A 89 7.86 -5.49 -2.23
N LEU A 90 8.57 -6.57 -2.60
CA LEU A 90 8.34 -7.24 -3.88
C LEU A 90 6.91 -7.80 -3.99
N GLY A 91 6.39 -8.44 -2.95
CA GLY A 91 5.00 -8.91 -2.93
C GLY A 91 3.97 -7.79 -3.10
N THR A 92 4.18 -6.64 -2.45
CA THR A 92 3.32 -5.45 -2.59
C THR A 92 3.40 -4.84 -3.99
N ILE A 93 4.61 -4.71 -4.55
CA ILE A 93 4.83 -4.23 -5.92
C ILE A 93 4.14 -5.15 -6.93
N LEU A 94 4.28 -6.47 -6.80
CA LEU A 94 3.63 -7.44 -7.68
C LEU A 94 2.10 -7.35 -7.59
N TYR A 95 1.53 -7.17 -6.40
CA TYR A 95 0.08 -6.98 -6.25
C TYR A 95 -0.40 -5.70 -6.97
N LEU A 96 0.28 -4.57 -6.75
CA LEU A 96 -0.09 -3.29 -7.36
C LEU A 96 0.16 -3.26 -8.88
N ALA A 97 1.15 -4.01 -9.35
CA ALA A 97 1.39 -4.27 -10.77
C ALA A 97 0.43 -5.32 -11.37
N ARG A 98 -0.58 -5.76 -10.62
CA ARG A 98 -1.60 -6.76 -11.02
C ARG A 98 -1.04 -8.15 -11.37
N ARG A 99 0.16 -8.47 -10.90
CA ARG A 99 0.82 -9.78 -11.02
C ARG A 99 0.47 -10.66 -9.82
N TYR A 100 -0.84 -10.93 -9.65
CA TYR A 100 -1.39 -11.50 -8.42
C TYR A 100 -0.85 -12.88 -8.07
N ASP A 101 -0.64 -13.75 -9.06
CA ASP A 101 -0.08 -15.09 -8.82
C ASP A 101 1.34 -15.03 -8.25
N GLU A 102 2.19 -14.19 -8.83
CA GLU A 102 3.54 -13.97 -8.32
C GLU A 102 3.52 -13.30 -6.94
N ALA A 103 2.62 -12.33 -6.73
CA ALA A 103 2.42 -11.69 -5.44
C ALA A 103 2.06 -12.72 -4.36
N ILE A 104 1.14 -13.64 -4.64
CA ILE A 104 0.72 -14.69 -3.69
C ILE A 104 1.91 -15.59 -3.32
N VAL A 105 2.69 -16.05 -4.30
CA VAL A 105 3.87 -16.89 -4.04
C VAL A 105 4.85 -16.15 -3.14
N GLN A 106 5.17 -14.90 -3.47
CA GLN A 106 6.14 -14.11 -2.74
C GLN A 106 5.66 -13.74 -1.32
N LEU A 107 4.39 -13.35 -1.17
CA LEU A 107 3.83 -13.00 0.14
C LEU A 107 3.68 -14.23 1.06
N LYS A 108 3.42 -15.42 0.52
CA LYS A 108 3.48 -16.67 1.30
C LYS A 108 4.88 -16.96 1.82
N ARG A 109 5.92 -16.66 1.04
CA ARG A 109 7.32 -16.73 1.50
C ARG A 109 7.56 -15.79 2.68
N VAL A 110 7.07 -14.56 2.62
CA VAL A 110 7.17 -13.59 3.73
C VAL A 110 6.50 -14.09 5.01
N VAL A 111 5.30 -14.68 4.90
CA VAL A 111 4.64 -15.34 6.05
C VAL A 111 5.47 -16.49 6.61
N GLY A 112 6.15 -17.26 5.75
CA GLY A 112 7.07 -18.32 6.17
C GLY A 112 8.34 -17.80 6.87
N MET A 113 8.75 -16.55 6.59
CA MET A 113 9.88 -15.90 7.27
C MET A 113 9.48 -15.36 8.65
N ASP A 114 8.33 -14.69 8.74
CA ASP A 114 7.76 -14.21 10.01
C ASP A 114 6.23 -14.20 9.95
N ALA A 115 5.61 -15.12 10.69
CA ALA A 115 4.16 -15.22 10.81
C ALA A 115 3.54 -14.04 11.58
N ASN A 116 4.33 -13.32 12.40
CA ASN A 116 3.83 -12.15 13.14
C ASN A 116 3.78 -10.89 12.28
N PHE A 117 4.24 -10.94 11.03
CA PHE A 117 4.19 -9.82 10.11
C PHE A 117 2.79 -9.64 9.50
N PHE A 118 1.81 -9.36 10.38
CA PHE A 118 0.36 -9.43 10.13
C PHE A 118 -0.12 -8.59 8.93
N THR A 119 0.62 -7.53 8.55
CA THR A 119 0.28 -6.72 7.37
C THR A 119 0.31 -7.51 6.06
N THR A 120 1.12 -8.57 5.98
CA THR A 120 1.26 -9.46 4.82
C THR A 120 -0.02 -10.25 4.53
N TYR A 121 -0.76 -10.64 5.56
CA TYR A 121 -2.02 -11.38 5.43
C TYR A 121 -3.09 -10.56 4.70
N ASN A 122 -3.11 -9.24 4.91
CA ASN A 122 -4.02 -8.35 4.18
C ASN A 122 -3.67 -8.32 2.68
N TRP A 123 -2.39 -8.31 2.33
CA TRP A 123 -1.96 -8.35 0.93
C TRP A 123 -2.29 -9.69 0.27
N LEU A 124 -2.15 -10.81 0.99
CA LEU A 124 -2.58 -12.13 0.50
C LEU A 124 -4.09 -12.18 0.28
N SER A 125 -4.87 -11.77 1.28
CA SER A 125 -6.32 -11.70 1.19
C SER A 125 -6.77 -10.89 -0.02
N ARG A 126 -6.21 -9.68 -0.20
CA ARG A 126 -6.48 -8.82 -1.37
C ARG A 126 -6.02 -9.44 -2.69
N SER A 127 -4.89 -10.15 -2.72
CA SER A 127 -4.41 -10.80 -3.95
C SER A 127 -5.35 -11.90 -4.41
N PHE A 128 -5.87 -12.71 -3.48
CA PHE A 128 -6.90 -13.71 -3.79
C PHE A 128 -8.24 -13.08 -4.16
N GLU A 129 -8.63 -12.00 -3.47
CA GLU A 129 -9.82 -11.23 -3.80
C GLU A 129 -9.79 -10.71 -5.25
N GLN A 130 -8.67 -10.14 -5.69
CA GLN A 130 -8.51 -9.67 -7.07
C GLN A 130 -8.55 -10.80 -8.10
N LYS A 131 -8.29 -12.03 -7.69
CA LYS A 131 -8.47 -13.23 -8.51
C LYS A 131 -9.90 -13.78 -8.49
N GLY A 132 -10.79 -13.21 -7.67
CA GLY A 132 -12.14 -13.75 -7.44
C GLY A 132 -12.17 -15.01 -6.56
N ASP A 133 -11.05 -15.42 -5.99
CA ASP A 133 -11.00 -16.56 -5.06
C ASP A 133 -11.32 -16.09 -3.64
N TYR A 134 -12.61 -15.84 -3.42
CA TYR A 134 -13.11 -15.32 -2.16
C TYR A 134 -12.95 -16.26 -0.97
N ALA A 135 -12.88 -17.58 -1.23
CA ALA A 135 -12.63 -18.57 -0.19
C ALA A 135 -11.21 -18.41 0.36
N GLN A 136 -10.20 -18.33 -0.51
CA GLN A 136 -8.84 -18.05 -0.08
C GLN A 136 -8.69 -16.63 0.48
N ALA A 137 -9.36 -15.64 -0.09
CA ALA A 137 -9.35 -14.27 0.43
C ALA A 137 -9.80 -14.23 1.90
N PHE A 138 -10.90 -14.94 2.21
CA PHE A 138 -11.42 -15.06 3.57
C PHE A 138 -10.51 -15.86 4.50
N GLU A 139 -9.94 -16.97 4.02
CA GLU A 139 -9.00 -17.78 4.81
C GLU A 139 -7.79 -16.94 5.26
N TRP A 140 -7.17 -16.20 4.33
CA TRP A 140 -6.02 -15.35 4.64
C TRP A 140 -6.40 -14.14 5.50
N PHE A 141 -7.61 -13.58 5.33
CA PHE A 141 -8.15 -12.56 6.23
C PHE A 141 -8.27 -13.08 7.67
N LEU A 142 -8.90 -14.23 7.89
CA LEU A 142 -9.04 -14.84 9.22
C LEU A 142 -7.70 -15.16 9.86
N ARG A 143 -6.74 -15.67 9.09
CA ARG A 143 -5.37 -15.89 9.58
C ARG A 143 -4.74 -14.58 10.04
N GLY A 144 -4.91 -13.49 9.28
CA GLY A 144 -4.43 -12.15 9.67
C GLY A 144 -5.07 -11.64 10.97
N GLU A 145 -6.39 -11.80 11.12
CA GLU A 145 -7.10 -11.45 12.36
C GLU A 145 -6.64 -12.32 13.54
N THR A 146 -6.36 -13.60 13.32
CA THR A 146 -5.80 -14.49 14.34
C THR A 146 -4.44 -13.98 14.83
N GLN A 147 -3.54 -13.62 13.91
CA GLN A 147 -2.21 -13.07 14.26
C GLN A 147 -2.29 -11.70 14.95
N ARG A 148 -3.37 -10.95 14.75
CA ARG A 148 -3.66 -9.70 15.48
C ARG A 148 -4.19 -9.93 16.90
N GLY A 149 -4.27 -11.19 17.34
CA GLY A 149 -4.73 -11.54 18.69
C GLY A 149 -6.24 -11.47 18.87
N LYS A 150 -7.01 -11.60 17.78
CA LYS A 150 -8.48 -11.65 17.88
C LYS A 150 -8.95 -12.88 18.63
N SER A 151 -9.96 -12.69 19.49
CA SER A 151 -10.51 -13.77 20.30
C SER A 151 -11.22 -14.81 19.43
N ALA A 152 -11.41 -16.01 19.97
CA ALA A 152 -12.17 -17.06 19.28
C ALA A 152 -13.61 -16.61 18.95
N GLU A 153 -14.21 -15.79 19.82
CA GLU A 153 -15.53 -15.19 19.60
C GLU A 153 -15.52 -14.20 18.42
N GLU A 154 -14.53 -13.31 18.36
CA GLU A 154 -14.38 -12.36 17.24
C GLU A 154 -14.15 -13.10 15.91
N LEU A 155 -13.32 -14.14 15.92
CA LEU A 155 -13.05 -14.95 14.73
C LEU A 155 -14.30 -15.74 14.29
N ASN A 156 -15.07 -16.29 15.22
CA ASN A 156 -16.32 -16.98 14.89
C ASN A 156 -17.38 -16.01 14.35
N ALA A 157 -17.44 -14.78 14.86
CA ALA A 157 -18.34 -13.78 14.32
C ALA A 157 -18.02 -13.45 12.85
N TRP A 158 -16.73 -13.46 12.46
CA TRP A 158 -16.35 -13.31 11.05
C TRP A 158 -16.76 -14.51 10.19
N LYS A 159 -16.62 -15.74 10.71
CA LYS A 159 -17.07 -16.96 10.02
C LYS A 159 -18.57 -16.93 9.77
N THR A 160 -19.37 -16.59 10.79
CA THR A 160 -20.82 -16.48 10.64
C THR A 160 -21.21 -15.49 9.54
N VAL A 161 -20.58 -14.29 9.51
CA VAL A 161 -20.85 -13.31 8.44
C VAL A 161 -20.49 -13.85 7.06
N TYR A 162 -19.36 -14.56 6.93
CA TYR A 162 -18.96 -15.16 5.66
C TYR A 162 -19.89 -16.29 5.24
N ASP A 163 -20.34 -17.14 6.16
CA ASP A 163 -21.26 -18.24 5.88
C ASP A 163 -22.64 -17.72 5.44
N GLU A 164 -23.10 -16.60 6.00
CA GLU A 164 -24.40 -16.00 5.70
C GLU A 164 -24.41 -15.15 4.41
N SER A 165 -23.33 -14.42 4.12
CA SER A 165 -23.32 -13.37 3.10
C SER A 165 -22.06 -13.34 2.23
N GLY A 166 -21.21 -14.37 2.37
CA GLY A 166 -19.96 -14.49 1.63
C GLY A 166 -19.00 -13.32 1.88
N TRP A 167 -18.10 -13.11 0.91
CA TRP A 167 -17.11 -12.03 0.98
C TRP A 167 -17.74 -10.64 1.00
N GLN A 168 -18.88 -10.44 0.32
CA GLN A 168 -19.58 -9.16 0.34
C GLN A 168 -20.04 -8.78 1.76
N GLY A 169 -20.56 -9.74 2.53
CA GLY A 169 -20.90 -9.51 3.95
C GLY A 169 -19.68 -9.15 4.80
N VAL A 170 -18.53 -9.78 4.55
CA VAL A 170 -17.27 -9.46 5.23
C VAL A 170 -16.85 -8.02 4.94
N LEU A 171 -16.87 -7.60 3.67
CA LEU A 171 -16.55 -6.23 3.26
C LEU A 171 -17.51 -5.21 3.89
N GLN A 172 -18.82 -5.50 3.89
CA GLN A 172 -19.84 -4.65 4.52
C GLN A 172 -19.55 -4.44 6.00
N ARG A 173 -19.26 -5.51 6.74
CA ARG A 173 -18.93 -5.42 8.16
C ARG A 173 -17.61 -4.68 8.40
N GLN A 174 -16.60 -4.92 7.56
CA GLN A 174 -15.34 -4.17 7.63
C GLN A 174 -15.56 -2.68 7.39
N LEU A 175 -16.45 -2.30 6.47
CA LEU A 175 -16.78 -0.92 6.17
C LEU A 175 -17.37 -0.22 7.39
N GLU A 176 -18.39 -0.81 8.02
CA GLU A 176 -19.03 -0.23 9.20
C GLU A 176 -18.05 -0.09 10.37
N MET A 177 -17.24 -1.13 10.61
CA MET A 177 -16.18 -1.05 11.62
C MET A 177 -15.14 0.04 11.30
N SER A 178 -14.76 0.18 10.04
CA SER A 178 -13.78 1.19 9.60
C SER A 178 -14.32 2.61 9.73
N LYS A 179 -15.60 2.84 9.44
CA LYS A 179 -16.26 4.14 9.63
C LYS A 179 -16.26 4.56 11.10
N GLU A 180 -16.61 3.66 12.02
CA GLU A 180 -16.60 3.96 13.45
C GLU A 180 -15.18 4.23 13.98
N LYS A 181 -14.20 3.44 13.54
CA LYS A 181 -12.80 3.65 13.91
C LYS A 181 -12.22 4.94 13.30
N GLU A 182 -12.63 5.31 12.09
CA GLU A 182 -12.17 6.55 11.43
C GLU A 182 -12.67 7.79 12.16
N LYS A 183 -13.92 7.78 12.63
CA LYS A 183 -14.47 8.85 13.49
C LYS A 183 -13.65 9.05 14.76
N LYS A 184 -13.10 7.97 15.32
CA LYS A 184 -12.23 7.98 16.50
C LYS A 184 -10.76 8.28 16.18
N GLY A 185 -10.40 8.42 14.91
CA GLY A 185 -9.02 8.62 14.47
C GLY A 185 -8.12 7.38 14.55
N GLU A 186 -8.70 6.19 14.79
CA GLU A 186 -7.97 4.92 14.94
C GLU A 186 -7.53 4.32 13.60
N VAL A 187 -8.27 4.62 12.52
CA VAL A 187 -7.93 4.21 11.16
C VAL A 187 -7.98 5.40 10.21
N LYS A 188 -7.27 5.27 9.09
CA LYS A 188 -7.22 6.25 8.01
C LYS A 188 -8.50 6.24 7.18
N SER A 189 -8.84 7.38 6.60
CA SER A 189 -9.99 7.52 5.69
C SER A 189 -9.87 6.60 4.48
N ALA A 190 -8.64 6.30 4.06
CA ALA A 190 -8.32 5.37 2.97
C ALA A 190 -8.89 3.95 3.14
N ALA A 191 -9.11 3.48 4.38
CA ALA A 191 -9.76 2.17 4.60
C ALA A 191 -11.23 2.20 4.16
N VAL A 192 -11.93 3.29 4.49
CA VAL A 192 -13.32 3.50 4.10
C VAL A 192 -13.43 3.69 2.58
N VAL A 193 -12.55 4.50 1.96
CA VAL A 193 -12.54 4.70 0.50
C VAL A 193 -12.52 3.37 -0.26
N ARG A 194 -11.57 2.48 0.09
CA ARG A 194 -11.41 1.19 -0.59
C ARG A 194 -12.63 0.31 -0.43
N LEU A 195 -13.14 0.19 0.79
CA LEU A 195 -14.29 -0.68 1.08
C LEU A 195 -15.58 -0.14 0.42
N SER A 196 -15.82 1.17 0.44
CA SER A 196 -16.94 1.79 -0.27
C SER A 196 -16.84 1.57 -1.78
N ALA A 197 -15.64 1.78 -2.37
CA ALA A 197 -15.42 1.54 -3.81
C ALA A 197 -15.66 0.09 -4.21
N GLN A 198 -15.21 -0.87 -3.40
CA GLN A 198 -15.42 -2.30 -3.61
C GLN A 198 -16.91 -2.71 -3.50
N LEU A 199 -17.65 -2.05 -2.62
CA LEU A 199 -19.10 -2.27 -2.44
C LEU A 199 -19.96 -1.46 -3.43
N GLY A 200 -19.35 -0.68 -4.32
CA GLY A 200 -20.05 0.15 -5.30
C GLY A 200 -20.65 1.45 -4.76
N ASP A 201 -20.39 1.80 -3.50
CA ASP A 201 -20.82 3.08 -2.90
C ASP A 201 -19.87 4.21 -3.32
N THR A 202 -20.06 4.65 -4.57
CA THR A 202 -19.23 5.66 -5.23
C THR A 202 -19.28 7.00 -4.49
N GLU A 203 -20.47 7.43 -4.04
CA GLU A 203 -20.62 8.70 -3.34
C GLU A 203 -19.86 8.71 -2.01
N GLN A 204 -19.98 7.65 -1.21
CA GLN A 204 -19.25 7.55 0.04
C GLN A 204 -17.74 7.45 -0.18
N ALA A 205 -17.31 6.72 -1.21
CA ALA A 205 -15.91 6.62 -1.58
C ALA A 205 -15.32 8.01 -1.84
N PHE A 206 -16.01 8.88 -2.60
CA PHE A 206 -15.55 10.25 -2.87
C PHE A 206 -15.56 11.16 -1.64
N VAL A 207 -16.57 11.04 -0.75
CA VAL A 207 -16.57 11.78 0.53
C VAL A 207 -15.31 11.46 1.34
N TYR A 208 -14.94 10.19 1.44
CA TYR A 208 -13.75 9.79 2.18
C TYR A 208 -12.45 10.03 1.42
N LEU A 209 -12.49 10.06 0.08
CA LEU A 209 -11.34 10.39 -0.75
C LEU A 209 -10.94 11.87 -0.57
N GLU A 210 -11.91 12.77 -0.47
CA GLU A 210 -11.66 14.17 -0.12
C GLU A 210 -11.04 14.29 1.29
N LYS A 211 -11.52 13.51 2.27
CA LYS A 211 -10.87 13.45 3.60
C LYS A 211 -9.43 12.93 3.53
N SER A 212 -9.18 11.89 2.75
CA SER A 212 -7.83 11.35 2.53
C SER A 212 -6.91 12.39 1.87
N TYR A 213 -7.43 13.18 0.92
CA TYR A 213 -6.71 14.29 0.31
C TYR A 213 -6.33 15.35 1.34
N GLN A 214 -7.29 15.83 2.12
CA GLN A 214 -7.06 16.88 3.14
C GLN A 214 -6.02 16.44 4.18
N LYS A 215 -6.03 15.16 4.55
CA LYS A 215 -5.10 14.55 5.51
C LYS A 215 -3.77 14.11 4.88
N ARG A 216 -3.59 14.27 3.55
CA ARG A 216 -2.42 13.79 2.78
C ARG A 216 -2.10 12.32 3.06
N GLU A 217 -3.12 11.47 3.08
CA GLU A 217 -2.92 10.03 3.32
C GLU A 217 -2.21 9.35 2.13
N LEU A 218 -1.44 8.29 2.40
CA LEU A 218 -0.68 7.55 1.38
C LEU A 218 -1.53 7.02 0.22
N LEU A 219 -2.84 6.84 0.40
CA LEU A 219 -3.73 6.46 -0.70
C LEU A 219 -3.65 7.46 -1.88
N MET A 220 -3.38 8.73 -1.59
CA MET A 220 -3.40 9.80 -2.59
C MET A 220 -2.34 9.64 -3.68
N ILE A 221 -1.19 9.03 -3.38
CA ILE A 221 -0.16 8.73 -4.39
C ILE A 221 -0.41 7.40 -5.11
N MET A 222 -1.36 6.60 -4.64
CA MET A 222 -1.66 5.27 -5.16
C MET A 222 -2.90 5.24 -6.07
N LEU A 223 -3.53 6.39 -6.35
CA LEU A 223 -4.83 6.46 -7.05
C LEU A 223 -4.81 5.69 -8.38
N LEU A 224 -3.75 5.85 -9.17
CA LEU A 224 -3.65 5.23 -10.50
C LEU A 224 -3.32 3.73 -10.46
N ILE A 225 -2.87 3.20 -9.31
CA ILE A 225 -2.32 1.85 -9.23
C ILE A 225 -3.07 0.93 -8.26
N ASP A 226 -3.80 1.44 -7.27
CA ASP A 226 -4.55 0.61 -6.32
C ASP A 226 -5.76 -0.04 -7.03
N PRO A 227 -5.79 -1.39 -7.18
CA PRO A 227 -6.89 -2.07 -7.87
C PRO A 227 -8.23 -1.92 -7.15
N GLN A 228 -8.22 -1.62 -5.84
CA GLN A 228 -9.46 -1.44 -5.07
C GLN A 228 -10.21 -0.15 -5.44
N LEU A 229 -9.60 0.74 -6.24
CA LEU A 229 -10.20 1.98 -6.72
C LEU A 229 -10.71 1.89 -8.16
N ASP A 230 -10.60 0.73 -8.81
CA ASP A 230 -10.93 0.56 -10.23
C ASP A 230 -12.34 1.00 -10.59
N SER A 231 -13.32 0.73 -9.72
CA SER A 231 -14.72 1.13 -9.91
C SER A 231 -14.92 2.65 -9.94
N LEU A 232 -13.99 3.43 -9.38
CA LEU A 232 -14.06 4.89 -9.36
C LEU A 232 -13.45 5.55 -10.59
N ARG A 233 -12.58 4.84 -11.34
CA ARG A 233 -11.75 5.44 -12.40
C ARG A 233 -12.55 5.99 -13.58
N SER A 234 -13.79 5.52 -13.79
CA SER A 234 -14.68 6.04 -14.84
C SER A 234 -15.41 7.32 -14.43
N ASP A 235 -15.39 7.70 -13.15
CA ASP A 235 -16.05 8.91 -12.65
C ASP A 235 -15.13 10.14 -12.87
N PRO A 236 -15.62 11.23 -13.48
CA PRO A 236 -14.80 12.43 -13.72
C PRO A 236 -14.18 13.06 -12.46
N ARG A 237 -14.78 12.86 -11.28
CA ARG A 237 -14.23 13.33 -10.00
C ARG A 237 -12.90 12.63 -9.68
N PHE A 238 -12.70 11.40 -10.17
CA PHE A 238 -11.46 10.66 -9.98
C PHE A 238 -10.29 11.32 -10.70
N ASP A 239 -10.51 11.72 -11.96
CA ASP A 239 -9.52 12.48 -12.72
C ASP A 239 -9.14 13.76 -11.97
N GLU A 240 -10.11 14.49 -11.43
CA GLU A 240 -9.82 15.69 -10.64
C GLU A 240 -8.90 15.39 -9.43
N MET A 241 -9.17 14.31 -8.70
CA MET A 241 -8.31 13.88 -7.58
C MET A 241 -6.88 13.61 -8.03
N VAL A 242 -6.72 12.85 -9.13
CA VAL A 242 -5.43 12.52 -9.74
C VAL A 242 -4.66 13.80 -10.12
N LYS A 243 -5.33 14.79 -10.71
CA LYS A 243 -4.72 16.09 -11.05
C LYS A 243 -4.27 16.86 -9.82
N ARG A 244 -5.07 16.86 -8.75
CA ARG A 244 -4.78 17.59 -7.51
C ARG A 244 -3.53 17.07 -6.78
N VAL A 245 -3.17 15.81 -7.01
CA VAL A 245 -1.98 15.18 -6.44
C VAL A 245 -0.81 15.11 -7.41
N GLY A 246 -0.91 15.73 -8.60
CA GLY A 246 0.23 15.81 -9.53
C GLY A 246 0.58 14.51 -10.25
N LEU A 247 -0.28 13.49 -10.20
CA LEU A 247 -0.11 12.25 -10.98
C LEU A 247 -0.69 12.51 -12.38
N LYS A 248 0.16 12.65 -13.41
CA LYS A 248 -0.25 12.80 -14.82
C LYS A 248 0.83 12.27 -15.75
#